data_AF-A0A0P0EM74-F1
#
_entry.id   AF-A0A0P0EM74-F1
#
_cell.length_a   1.000
_cell.length_b   1.000
_cell.length_c   1.000
_cell.angle_alpha   90.00
_cell.angle_beta   90.00
_cell.angle_gamma   90.00
#
_symmetry.space_group_name_H-M   'P 1'
#
loop_
_entity.id
_entity.type
_entity.pdbx_description
1 polymer ?
#
loop_
_entity_poly.entity_id
_entity_poly.type
_entity_poly.pdbx_seq_one_letter_code
_entity_poly.pdbx_strand_id
1 'polypeptide(L)'
;MGMLRWGVDSLQNPDELIPVLRMIDADKFGKIKPKDEDRGFCYEILNLVSRSFAIVIQQLPAQLRDPVCIFYLVLRALDTVEDDMKIAATTKIPLLRDFYEKISDRSFRMTAGDQKDYIRLLDQYPKVTSVFLKLTPREQERIADITMRMGNGMADFVHKGVPDTVGDYDLYCHYVAGVVGLGLSQLFVASGLQSPSLTRSEDLSNHMGLFLQKTNIIRDYFEDINELPAPRMFWPRENWGKYANNLAEFKDPANKAAAMCCLNEMVTDALRHAVYCLQYMSMIEDPQIFNCCAIPQTMAFGTLSLCYNNYTIFTGPKAAVKLRRGTTAKLMYTSNNMFAMYRHFLNFAEKLEVRCNTETSEDPSVTTTLEHLHKIKAACKAGLARTKDDTFDELRSRLLALTGGSFYVAWTYNFLDLRGPGDLPTFLSVTQHWWSILIFLISIAVFFIPSRPSPRPTLSA
;
A
#
# COMPACT_ATOMS: atom_id res chain seq x y z
N MET A 1 -15.16 6.22 28.76
CA MET A 1 -15.38 4.98 28.00
C MET A 1 -14.21 4.54 27.11
N GLY A 2 -13.45 5.44 26.45
CA GLY A 2 -12.38 5.04 25.52
C GLY A 2 -11.17 4.33 26.15
N MET A 3 -10.71 4.74 27.34
CA MET A 3 -9.51 4.18 27.98
C MET A 3 -9.76 2.78 28.57
N LEU A 4 -10.98 2.52 29.08
CA LEU A 4 -11.39 1.21 29.59
C LEU A 4 -11.52 0.19 28.45
N ARG A 5 -12.12 0.59 27.32
CA ARG A 5 -12.22 -0.24 26.10
C ARG A 5 -10.85 -0.54 25.51
N TRP A 6 -9.94 0.42 25.52
CA TRP A 6 -8.55 0.21 25.11
C TRP A 6 -7.82 -0.78 26.02
N GLY A 7 -7.97 -0.67 27.35
CA GLY A 7 -7.39 -1.63 28.29
C GLY A 7 -7.88 -3.06 28.08
N VAL A 8 -9.19 -3.25 27.85
CA VAL A 8 -9.78 -4.57 27.56
C VAL A 8 -9.32 -5.12 26.20
N ASP A 9 -9.32 -4.30 25.14
CA ASP A 9 -8.88 -4.71 23.80
C ASP A 9 -7.39 -5.11 23.78
N SER A 10 -6.55 -4.39 24.55
CA SER A 10 -5.12 -4.70 24.69
C SER A 10 -4.85 -5.97 25.50
N LEU A 11 -5.71 -6.33 26.45
CA LEU A 11 -5.62 -7.63 27.14
C LEU A 11 -5.98 -8.80 26.21
N GLN A 12 -6.97 -8.60 25.33
CA GLN A 12 -7.38 -9.62 24.36
C GLN A 12 -6.40 -9.76 23.18
N ASN A 13 -5.62 -8.72 22.87
CA ASN A 13 -4.67 -8.69 21.75
C ASN A 13 -3.33 -8.08 22.20
N PRO A 14 -2.55 -8.77 23.05
CA PRO A 14 -1.35 -8.21 23.68
C PRO A 14 -0.25 -7.83 22.68
N ASP A 15 -0.19 -8.51 21.54
CA ASP A 15 0.76 -8.26 20.46
C ASP A 15 0.47 -6.95 19.69
N GLU A 16 -0.68 -6.32 19.91
CA GLU A 16 -1.04 -5.03 19.32
C GLU A 16 -0.70 -3.83 20.20
N LEU A 17 -0.32 -4.04 21.47
CA LEU A 17 -0.06 -2.96 22.42
C LEU A 17 1.07 -2.04 21.93
N ILE A 18 2.24 -2.62 21.61
CA ILE A 18 3.40 -1.86 21.13
C ILE A 18 3.08 -1.13 19.81
N PRO A 19 2.49 -1.78 18.78
CA PRO A 19 2.07 -1.09 17.58
C PRO A 19 1.13 0.10 17.83
N VAL A 20 0.14 -0.05 18.71
CA VAL A 20 -0.80 1.04 19.03
C VAL A 20 -0.09 2.20 19.71
N LEU A 21 0.80 1.93 20.66
CA LEU A 21 1.60 2.98 21.31
C LEU A 21 2.45 3.73 20.29
N ARG A 22 3.15 3.03 19.39
CA ARG A 22 3.94 3.66 18.31
C ARG A 22 3.08 4.49 17.36
N MET A 23 1.89 4.01 17.02
CA MET A 23 0.96 4.77 16.16
C MET A 23 0.46 6.04 16.85
N ILE A 24 0.20 5.99 18.17
CA ILE A 24 -0.16 7.16 18.97
C ILE A 24 1.00 8.16 19.04
N ASP A 25 2.22 7.68 19.24
CA ASP A 25 3.42 8.51 19.26
C ASP A 25 3.66 9.18 17.90
N ALA A 26 3.52 8.44 16.80
CA ALA A 26 3.63 8.99 15.45
C ALA A 26 2.56 10.07 15.18
N ASP A 27 1.31 9.85 15.62
CA ASP A 27 0.24 10.84 15.46
C ASP A 27 0.43 12.09 16.35
N LYS A 28 1.03 11.95 17.54
CA LYS A 28 1.25 13.09 18.46
C LYS A 28 2.52 13.87 18.15
N PHE A 29 3.62 13.16 17.91
CA PHE A 29 4.97 13.72 17.85
C PHE A 29 5.61 13.62 16.45
N GLY A 30 5.10 12.76 15.58
CA GLY A 30 5.58 12.61 14.19
C GLY A 30 5.03 13.65 13.21
N LYS A 31 4.09 14.50 13.65
CA LYS A 31 3.48 15.53 12.80
C LYS A 31 4.51 16.60 12.42
N ILE A 32 4.65 16.83 11.13
CA ILE A 32 5.51 17.88 10.60
C ILE A 32 4.90 19.23 10.95
N LYS A 33 5.68 20.12 11.57
CA LYS A 33 5.30 21.50 11.90
C LYS A 33 6.24 22.47 11.17
N PRO A 34 5.99 22.74 9.88
CA PRO A 34 6.75 23.72 9.10
C PRO A 34 6.67 25.12 9.71
N LYS A 35 7.72 25.92 9.52
CA LYS A 35 7.70 27.36 9.85
C LYS A 35 6.92 28.17 8.82
N ASP A 36 6.92 27.74 7.56
CA ASP A 36 6.13 28.33 6.47
C ASP A 36 4.65 28.02 6.68
N GLU A 37 3.80 29.06 6.74
CA GLU A 37 2.39 28.92 7.09
C GLU A 37 1.60 28.10 6.06
N ASP A 38 1.86 28.29 4.77
CA ASP A 38 1.19 27.57 3.68
C ASP A 38 1.55 26.08 3.70
N ARG A 39 2.83 25.77 3.89
CA ARG A 39 3.30 24.39 4.09
C ARG A 39 2.72 23.79 5.37
N GLY A 40 2.62 24.57 6.44
CA GLY A 40 1.98 24.17 7.69
C GLY A 40 0.53 23.78 7.50
N PHE A 41 -0.22 24.61 6.76
CA PHE A 41 -1.60 24.30 6.37
C PHE A 41 -1.69 23.01 5.56
N CYS A 42 -0.80 22.78 4.58
CA CYS A 42 -0.83 21.57 3.76
C CYS A 42 -0.70 20.29 4.61
N TYR A 43 0.23 20.25 5.55
CA TYR A 43 0.36 19.09 6.44
C TYR A 43 -0.78 18.98 7.45
N GLU A 44 -1.30 20.10 7.96
CA GLU A 44 -2.48 20.09 8.83
C GLU A 44 -3.69 19.50 8.11
N ILE A 45 -4.02 20.04 6.93
CA ILE A 45 -5.19 19.61 6.16
C ILE A 45 -5.01 18.17 5.67
N LEU A 46 -3.80 17.75 5.27
CA LEU A 46 -3.48 16.36 4.94
C LEU A 46 -3.88 15.40 6.07
N ASN A 47 -3.52 15.72 7.33
CA ASN A 47 -3.87 14.89 8.48
C ASN A 47 -5.39 14.76 8.69
N LEU A 48 -6.14 15.81 8.37
CA LEU A 48 -7.60 15.84 8.51
C LEU A 48 -8.29 15.04 7.40
N VAL A 49 -7.87 15.20 6.15
CA VAL A 49 -8.57 14.62 4.98
C VAL A 49 -8.15 13.18 4.66
N SER A 50 -6.96 12.76 5.09
CA SER A 50 -6.29 11.54 4.61
C SER A 50 -6.13 10.46 5.69
N ARG A 51 -6.10 10.85 6.97
CA ARG A 51 -5.93 9.98 8.16
C ARG A 51 -4.74 9.01 8.02
N SER A 52 -4.99 7.75 7.67
CA SER A 52 -3.96 6.70 7.57
C SER A 52 -2.91 6.99 6.50
N PHE A 53 -3.31 7.59 5.38
CA PHE A 53 -2.38 7.97 4.31
C PHE A 53 -1.46 9.13 4.74
N ALA A 54 -1.96 10.06 5.58
CA ALA A 54 -1.13 11.14 6.12
C ALA A 54 0.07 10.63 6.95
N ILE A 55 -0.13 9.53 7.70
CA ILE A 55 0.93 8.91 8.50
C ILE A 55 2.05 8.41 7.59
N VAL A 56 1.70 7.68 6.52
CA VAL A 56 2.71 7.08 5.65
C VAL A 56 3.38 8.10 4.73
N ILE A 57 2.67 9.15 4.28
CA ILE A 57 3.26 10.25 3.51
C ILE A 57 4.31 11.01 4.35
N GLN A 58 4.02 11.26 5.63
CA GLN A 58 4.97 11.95 6.52
C GLN A 58 6.20 11.09 6.88
N GLN A 59 6.15 9.78 6.65
CA GLN A 59 7.28 8.86 6.82
C GLN A 59 8.16 8.70 5.58
N LEU A 60 7.79 9.33 4.44
CA LEU A 60 8.62 9.30 3.24
C LEU A 60 10.00 9.97 3.47
N PRO A 61 10.99 9.71 2.61
CA PRO A 61 12.23 10.47 2.58
C PRO A 61 11.96 11.96 2.42
N ALA A 62 12.75 12.82 3.07
CA ALA A 62 12.47 14.26 3.18
C ALA A 62 12.17 14.94 1.83
N GLN A 63 12.91 14.59 0.79
CA GLN A 63 12.75 15.10 -0.57
C GLN A 63 11.43 14.69 -1.26
N LEU A 64 10.77 13.63 -0.81
CA LEU A 64 9.49 13.15 -1.36
C LEU A 64 8.27 13.61 -0.55
N ARG A 65 8.46 14.06 0.70
CA ARG A 65 7.32 14.38 1.58
C ARG A 65 6.47 15.52 1.02
N ASP A 66 7.10 16.63 0.64
CA ASP A 66 6.39 17.81 0.13
C ASP A 66 5.75 17.52 -1.25
N PRO A 67 6.46 16.96 -2.25
CA PRO A 67 5.85 16.59 -3.52
C PRO A 67 4.66 15.65 -3.38
N VAL A 68 4.78 14.59 -2.58
CA VAL A 68 3.69 13.61 -2.39
C VAL A 68 2.54 14.18 -1.56
N CYS A 69 2.82 15.03 -0.56
CA CYS A 69 1.80 15.77 0.19
C CYS A 69 0.97 16.65 -0.75
N ILE A 70 1.62 17.48 -1.57
CA ILE A 70 0.95 18.35 -2.52
C ILE A 70 0.22 17.55 -3.59
N PHE A 71 0.84 16.50 -4.12
CA PHE A 71 0.19 15.62 -5.08
C PHE A 71 -1.11 15.04 -4.52
N TYR A 72 -1.09 14.53 -3.29
CA TYR A 72 -2.29 14.04 -2.62
C TYR A 72 -3.35 15.13 -2.47
N LEU A 73 -2.99 16.34 -2.03
CA LEU A 73 -3.95 17.43 -1.79
C LEU A 73 -4.58 17.96 -3.08
N VAL A 74 -3.80 18.06 -4.16
CA VAL A 74 -4.30 18.43 -5.49
C VAL A 74 -5.34 17.41 -5.95
N LEU A 75 -5.02 16.12 -5.89
CA LEU A 75 -5.95 15.07 -6.31
C LEU A 75 -7.17 14.96 -5.38
N ARG A 76 -7.01 15.16 -4.07
CA ARG A 76 -8.13 15.21 -3.12
C ARG A 76 -9.07 16.37 -3.39
N ALA A 77 -8.53 17.53 -3.79
CA ALA A 77 -9.36 18.67 -4.18
C ALA A 77 -10.13 18.39 -5.47
N LEU A 78 -9.48 17.79 -6.48
CA LEU A 78 -10.13 17.32 -7.71
C LEU A 78 -11.26 16.31 -7.41
N ASP A 79 -10.97 15.29 -6.61
CA ASP A 79 -11.92 14.26 -6.14
C ASP A 79 -13.13 14.90 -5.44
N THR A 80 -12.91 15.93 -4.61
CA THR A 80 -13.99 16.67 -3.94
C THR A 80 -14.92 17.38 -4.94
N VAL A 81 -14.39 17.86 -6.07
CA VAL A 81 -15.22 18.47 -7.13
C VAL A 81 -16.03 17.40 -7.88
N GLU A 82 -15.40 16.25 -8.14
CA GLU A 82 -16.03 15.13 -8.84
C GLU A 82 -17.17 14.53 -8.01
N ASP A 83 -16.94 14.28 -6.73
CA ASP A 83 -17.90 13.67 -5.81
C ASP A 83 -19.06 14.60 -5.41
N ASP A 84 -18.93 15.93 -5.58
CA ASP A 84 -19.98 16.87 -5.18
C ASP A 84 -21.16 16.82 -6.17
N MET A 85 -22.20 16.08 -5.80
CA MET A 85 -23.42 15.89 -6.59
C MET A 85 -24.30 17.15 -6.70
N LYS A 86 -23.97 18.24 -5.99
CA LYS A 86 -24.67 19.53 -6.11
C LYS A 86 -24.14 20.37 -7.27
N ILE A 87 -22.95 20.05 -7.80
CA ILE A 87 -22.36 20.74 -8.95
C ILE A 87 -22.97 20.16 -10.23
N ALA A 88 -23.69 20.99 -10.99
CA ALA A 88 -24.28 20.58 -12.27
C ALA A 88 -23.20 20.11 -13.26
N ALA A 89 -23.51 19.07 -14.06
CA ALA A 89 -22.59 18.48 -15.02
C ALA A 89 -22.00 19.52 -16.01
N THR A 90 -22.79 20.51 -16.42
CA THR A 90 -22.37 21.61 -17.32
C THR A 90 -21.24 22.46 -16.74
N THR A 91 -21.14 22.55 -15.41
CA THR A 91 -20.07 23.26 -14.69
C THR A 91 -18.96 22.30 -14.28
N LYS A 92 -19.33 21.10 -13.81
CA LYS A 92 -18.40 20.06 -13.33
C LYS A 92 -17.45 19.62 -14.44
N ILE A 93 -17.97 19.27 -15.62
CA ILE A 93 -17.17 18.69 -16.70
C ILE A 93 -16.02 19.64 -17.13
N PRO A 94 -16.26 20.91 -17.49
CA PRO A 94 -15.16 21.84 -17.82
C PRO A 94 -14.19 22.02 -16.65
N LEU A 95 -14.71 22.16 -15.43
CA LEU A 95 -13.87 22.34 -14.25
C LEU A 95 -12.94 21.16 -14.00
N LEU A 96 -13.41 19.91 -14.19
CA LEU A 96 -12.57 18.71 -14.07
C LEU A 96 -11.50 18.66 -15.16
N ARG A 97 -11.85 18.97 -16.41
CA ARG A 97 -10.88 18.98 -17.53
C ARG A 97 -9.80 20.03 -17.34
N ASP A 98 -10.16 21.21 -16.83
CA ASP A 98 -9.26 22.35 -16.69
C ASP A 98 -8.63 22.44 -15.28
N PHE A 99 -8.91 21.49 -14.38
CA PHE A 99 -8.46 21.56 -12.98
C PHE A 99 -6.94 21.61 -12.86
N TYR A 100 -6.23 20.93 -13.77
CA TYR A 100 -4.77 20.94 -13.83
C TYR A 100 -4.18 22.34 -14.08
N GLU A 101 -4.93 23.27 -14.66
CA GLU A 101 -4.50 24.67 -14.80
C GLU A 101 -4.67 25.42 -13.47
N LYS A 102 -5.72 25.07 -12.71
CA LYS A 102 -6.06 25.69 -11.42
C LYS A 102 -5.03 25.43 -10.34
N ILE A 103 -4.24 24.36 -10.44
CA ILE A 103 -3.18 24.02 -9.48
C ILE A 103 -2.10 25.10 -9.40
N SER A 104 -1.96 25.93 -10.45
CA SER A 104 -0.99 27.01 -10.55
C SER A 104 -1.62 28.41 -10.37
N ASP A 105 -2.95 28.49 -10.33
CA ASP A 105 -3.72 29.71 -10.17
C ASP A 105 -3.82 30.10 -8.69
N ARG A 106 -3.07 31.12 -8.29
CA ARG A 106 -3.05 31.64 -6.91
C ARG A 106 -4.38 32.22 -6.44
N SER A 107 -5.32 32.49 -7.35
CA SER A 107 -6.64 33.02 -7.04
C SER A 107 -7.71 31.94 -6.90
N PHE A 108 -7.44 30.72 -7.39
CA PHE A 108 -8.43 29.65 -7.40
C PHE A 108 -8.77 29.21 -5.98
N ARG A 109 -10.06 29.22 -5.69
CA ARG A 109 -10.70 28.66 -4.49
C ARG A 109 -12.14 28.36 -4.81
N MET A 110 -12.71 27.40 -4.11
CA MET A 110 -14.10 27.00 -4.31
C MET A 110 -14.71 26.52 -2.99
N THR A 111 -16.03 26.65 -2.87
CA THR A 111 -16.80 26.01 -1.79
C THR A 111 -17.53 24.82 -2.38
N ALA A 112 -16.99 23.62 -2.19
CA ALA A 112 -17.60 22.36 -2.60
C ALA A 112 -17.20 21.23 -1.63
N GLY A 113 -17.99 20.16 -1.62
CA GLY A 113 -17.79 18.97 -0.79
C GLY A 113 -18.86 18.78 0.29
N ASP A 114 -18.86 17.58 0.85
CA ASP A 114 -19.78 17.08 1.89
C ASP A 114 -19.22 17.27 3.31
N GLN A 115 -17.88 17.31 3.44
CA GLN A 115 -17.18 17.39 4.72
C GLN A 115 -16.49 18.74 4.91
N LYS A 116 -16.52 19.23 6.17
CA LYS A 116 -15.92 20.51 6.57
C LYS A 116 -14.45 20.64 6.15
N ASP A 117 -13.68 19.57 6.28
CA ASP A 117 -12.24 19.61 5.97
C ASP A 117 -11.98 19.58 4.45
N TYR A 118 -12.86 18.96 3.65
CA TYR A 118 -12.77 19.01 2.18
C TYR A 118 -13.14 20.40 1.66
N ILE A 119 -14.20 21.00 2.22
CA ILE A 119 -14.59 22.39 1.93
C ILE A 119 -13.44 23.34 2.28
N ARG A 120 -12.81 23.16 3.45
CA ARG A 120 -11.66 23.98 3.87
C ARG A 120 -10.46 23.83 2.93
N LEU A 121 -10.21 22.63 2.40
CA LEU A 121 -9.14 22.40 1.42
C LEU A 121 -9.35 23.22 0.15
N LEU A 122 -10.56 23.21 -0.42
CA LEU A 122 -10.90 23.97 -1.63
C LEU A 122 -11.00 25.49 -1.37
N ASP A 123 -11.49 25.91 -0.20
CA ASP A 123 -11.58 27.33 0.17
C ASP A 123 -10.19 27.96 0.37
N GLN A 124 -9.26 27.20 0.97
CA GLN A 124 -7.88 27.62 1.19
C GLN A 124 -6.89 27.04 0.17
N TYR A 125 -7.37 26.64 -1.00
CA TYR A 125 -6.54 26.08 -2.07
C TYR A 125 -5.37 26.97 -2.55
N PRO A 126 -5.42 28.32 -2.45
CA PRO A 126 -4.25 29.16 -2.73
C PRO A 126 -3.01 28.79 -1.91
N LYS A 127 -3.17 28.23 -0.70
CA LYS A 127 -2.05 27.76 0.13
C LYS A 127 -1.40 26.50 -0.46
N VAL A 128 -2.20 25.58 -1.01
CA VAL A 128 -1.70 24.39 -1.73
C VAL A 128 -0.93 24.83 -2.96
N THR A 129 -1.51 25.75 -3.74
CA THR A 129 -0.87 26.36 -4.93
C THR A 129 0.46 27.03 -4.59
N SER A 130 0.52 27.76 -3.47
CA SER A 130 1.75 28.43 -3.01
C SER A 130 2.90 27.44 -2.77
N VAL A 131 2.61 26.26 -2.19
CA VAL A 131 3.61 25.22 -1.96
C VAL A 131 3.91 24.45 -3.25
N PHE A 132 2.91 24.16 -4.08
CA PHE A 132 3.09 23.55 -5.40
C PHE A 132 4.10 24.32 -6.26
N LEU A 133 3.97 25.65 -6.32
CA LEU A 133 4.86 26.51 -7.11
C LEU A 133 6.30 26.56 -6.56
N LYS A 134 6.55 26.07 -5.33
CA LYS A 134 7.90 25.94 -4.75
C LYS A 134 8.55 24.57 -5.06
N LEU A 135 7.79 23.61 -5.58
CA LEU A 135 8.34 22.31 -6.00
C LEU A 135 9.24 22.48 -7.23
N THR A 136 10.05 21.47 -7.54
CA THR A 136 10.88 21.51 -8.74
C THR A 136 10.01 21.52 -10.01
N PRO A 137 10.49 22.09 -11.14
CA PRO A 137 9.71 22.10 -12.39
C PRO A 137 9.27 20.70 -12.84
N ARG A 138 10.12 19.69 -12.62
CA ARG A 138 9.79 18.29 -12.94
C ARG A 138 8.67 17.76 -12.07
N GLU A 139 8.67 18.03 -10.76
CA GLU A 139 7.58 17.61 -9.87
C GLU A 139 6.26 18.30 -10.23
N GLN A 140 6.32 19.60 -10.56
CA GLN A 140 5.16 20.36 -11.00
C GLN A 140 4.54 19.78 -12.28
N GLU A 141 5.37 19.51 -13.29
CA GLU A 141 4.95 18.89 -14.56
C GLU A 141 4.25 17.54 -14.34
N ARG A 142 4.81 16.69 -13.47
CA ARG A 142 4.25 15.35 -13.18
C ARG A 142 2.92 15.43 -12.47
N ILE A 143 2.81 16.29 -11.46
CA ILE A 143 1.55 16.51 -10.74
C ILE A 143 0.51 17.08 -11.71
N ALA A 144 0.87 18.03 -12.58
CA ALA A 144 -0.03 18.61 -13.56
C ALA A 144 -0.53 17.56 -14.58
N ASP A 145 0.37 16.76 -15.14
CA ASP A 145 0.03 15.71 -16.12
C ASP A 145 -0.96 14.70 -15.54
N ILE A 146 -0.68 14.17 -14.34
CA ILE A 146 -1.58 13.20 -13.71
C ILE A 146 -2.91 13.85 -13.33
N THR A 147 -2.89 15.10 -12.83
CA THR A 147 -4.13 15.85 -12.54
C THR A 147 -4.98 16.01 -13.80
N MET A 148 -4.36 16.33 -14.94
CA MET A 148 -5.04 16.49 -16.23
C MET A 148 -5.64 15.16 -16.71
N ARG A 149 -4.88 14.06 -16.63
CA ARG A 149 -5.35 12.72 -17.04
C ARG A 149 -6.51 12.23 -16.17
N MET A 150 -6.40 12.41 -14.85
CA MET A 150 -7.44 12.05 -13.89
C MET A 150 -8.71 12.90 -14.10
N GLY A 151 -8.56 14.22 -14.23
CA GLY A 151 -9.68 15.14 -14.45
C GLY A 151 -10.42 14.88 -15.77
N ASN A 152 -9.69 14.59 -16.85
CA ASN A 152 -10.31 14.19 -18.12
C ASN A 152 -11.07 12.87 -18.02
N GLY A 153 -10.49 11.86 -17.37
CA GLY A 153 -11.14 10.57 -17.15
C GLY A 153 -12.40 10.69 -16.28
N MET A 154 -12.34 11.44 -15.19
CA MET A 154 -13.50 11.76 -14.36
C MET A 154 -14.61 12.43 -15.18
N ALA A 155 -14.26 13.43 -16.00
CA ALA A 155 -15.21 14.12 -16.86
C ALA A 155 -15.90 13.18 -17.87
N ASP A 156 -15.17 12.21 -18.43
CA ASP A 156 -15.73 11.20 -19.35
C ASP A 156 -16.77 10.30 -18.63
N PHE A 157 -16.51 9.92 -17.38
CA PHE A 157 -17.42 9.08 -16.58
C PHE A 157 -18.62 9.85 -16.00
N VAL A 158 -18.52 11.17 -15.79
CA VAL A 158 -19.69 12.01 -15.49
C VAL A 158 -20.71 11.96 -16.64
N HIS A 159 -20.24 11.88 -17.90
CA HIS A 159 -21.12 11.77 -19.06
C HIS A 159 -21.68 10.35 -19.23
N LYS A 160 -20.83 9.33 -19.03
CA LYS A 160 -21.18 7.92 -19.22
C LYS A 160 -22.10 7.37 -18.12
N GLY A 161 -21.97 7.86 -16.88
CA GLY A 161 -22.73 7.38 -15.73
C GLY A 161 -22.16 6.09 -15.15
N VAL A 162 -23.04 5.18 -14.71
CA VAL A 162 -22.65 3.90 -14.09
C VAL A 162 -21.84 3.06 -15.08
N PRO A 163 -20.69 2.47 -14.69
CA PRO A 163 -19.95 1.57 -15.56
C PRO A 163 -20.83 0.40 -16.03
N ASP A 164 -20.86 0.13 -17.34
CA ASP A 164 -21.67 -0.96 -17.88
C ASP A 164 -20.93 -2.31 -17.77
N THR A 165 -19.62 -2.31 -18.00
CA THR A 165 -18.78 -3.51 -18.04
C THR A 165 -17.67 -3.51 -17.00
N VAL A 166 -17.08 -4.68 -16.72
CA VAL A 166 -15.85 -4.78 -15.92
C VAL A 166 -14.70 -4.00 -16.57
N GLY A 167 -14.65 -3.94 -17.90
CA GLY A 167 -13.67 -3.14 -18.64
C GLY A 167 -13.84 -1.63 -18.40
N ASP A 168 -15.08 -1.14 -18.36
CA ASP A 168 -15.37 0.25 -18.01
C ASP A 168 -15.01 0.56 -16.55
N TYR A 169 -15.28 -0.40 -15.66
CA TYR A 169 -14.90 -0.28 -14.25
C TYR A 169 -13.36 -0.23 -14.07
N ASP A 170 -12.63 -1.07 -14.81
CA ASP A 170 -11.16 -1.02 -14.87
C ASP A 170 -10.65 0.33 -15.40
N LEU A 171 -11.29 0.85 -16.44
CA LEU A 171 -10.95 2.15 -17.03
C LEU A 171 -11.23 3.31 -16.07
N TYR A 172 -12.36 3.29 -15.36
CA TYR A 172 -12.66 4.26 -14.32
C TYR A 172 -11.59 4.23 -13.22
N CYS A 173 -11.29 3.05 -12.68
CA CYS A 173 -10.25 2.87 -11.66
C CYS A 173 -8.84 3.24 -12.17
N HIS A 174 -8.56 3.06 -13.46
CA HIS A 174 -7.33 3.53 -14.08
C HIS A 174 -7.22 5.05 -13.95
N TYR A 175 -8.26 5.80 -14.33
CA TYR A 175 -8.23 7.26 -14.27
C TYR A 175 -8.16 7.83 -12.87
N VAL A 176 -8.86 7.24 -11.89
CA VAL A 176 -8.94 7.84 -10.54
C VAL A 176 -7.89 7.31 -9.56
N ALA A 177 -7.20 6.20 -9.89
CA ALA A 177 -6.19 5.61 -9.00
C ALA A 177 -4.99 5.00 -9.74
N GLY A 178 -5.18 4.40 -10.90
CA GLY A 178 -4.10 3.80 -11.70
C GLY A 178 -3.04 4.83 -12.12
N VAL A 179 -3.48 5.96 -12.68
CA VAL A 179 -2.61 7.10 -13.04
C VAL A 179 -1.91 7.71 -11.83
N VAL A 180 -2.52 7.63 -10.65
CA VAL A 180 -1.89 8.07 -9.39
C VAL A 180 -0.72 7.17 -9.04
N GLY A 181 -0.87 5.85 -9.18
CA GLY A 181 0.21 4.88 -9.02
C GLY A 181 1.38 5.15 -9.98
N LEU A 182 1.08 5.50 -11.23
CA LEU A 182 2.07 5.90 -12.24
C LEU A 182 2.81 7.18 -11.82
N GLY A 183 2.08 8.22 -11.42
CA GLY A 183 2.64 9.48 -10.94
C GLY A 183 3.57 9.31 -9.74
N LEU A 184 3.16 8.51 -8.75
CA LEU A 184 4.00 8.19 -7.59
C LEU A 184 5.27 7.45 -8.01
N SER A 185 5.16 6.46 -8.90
CA SER A 185 6.32 5.72 -9.44
C SER A 185 7.33 6.67 -10.10
N GLN A 186 6.83 7.63 -10.88
CA GLN A 186 7.66 8.64 -11.53
C GLN A 186 8.32 9.60 -10.53
N LEU A 187 7.61 10.05 -9.48
CA LEU A 187 8.18 10.86 -8.41
C LEU A 187 9.27 10.10 -7.65
N PHE A 188 9.06 8.82 -7.36
CA PHE A 188 10.04 7.98 -6.67
C PHE A 188 11.34 7.83 -7.48
N VAL A 189 11.22 7.54 -8.78
CA VAL A 189 12.38 7.46 -9.68
C VAL A 189 13.06 8.82 -9.84
N ALA A 190 12.30 9.90 -9.99
CA ALA A 190 12.84 11.26 -10.13
C ALA A 190 13.63 11.71 -8.89
N SER A 191 13.30 11.18 -7.71
CA SER A 191 14.04 11.43 -6.47
C SER A 191 15.40 10.75 -6.42
N GLY A 192 15.68 9.80 -7.33
CA GLY A 192 16.92 9.01 -7.35
C GLY A 192 16.96 7.87 -6.31
N LEU A 193 15.84 7.62 -5.61
CA LEU A 193 15.73 6.56 -4.60
C LEU A 193 15.18 5.24 -5.13
N GLN A 194 14.80 5.18 -6.41
CA GLN A 194 14.29 3.99 -7.08
C GLN A 194 14.92 3.83 -8.45
N SER A 195 15.10 2.58 -8.86
CA SER A 195 15.57 2.24 -10.20
C SER A 195 14.61 2.71 -11.30
N PRO A 196 15.12 3.20 -12.45
CA PRO A 196 14.30 3.51 -13.63
C PRO A 196 13.50 2.33 -14.20
N SER A 197 13.78 1.09 -13.78
CA SER A 197 12.92 -0.06 -14.10
C SER A 197 11.50 0.09 -13.56
N LEU A 198 11.31 0.79 -12.43
CA LEU A 198 10.00 0.96 -11.80
C LEU A 198 9.00 1.67 -12.73
N THR A 199 9.45 2.70 -13.44
CA THR A 199 8.62 3.44 -14.41
C THR A 199 8.39 2.71 -15.73
N ARG A 200 9.13 1.62 -16.02
CA ARG A 200 8.87 0.78 -17.20
C ARG A 200 7.75 -0.24 -16.98
N SER A 201 7.36 -0.45 -15.73
CA SER A 201 6.31 -1.39 -15.34
C SER A 201 4.99 -0.68 -15.08
N GLU A 202 4.53 0.13 -16.05
CA GLU A 202 3.33 0.95 -15.92
C GLU A 202 2.08 0.14 -15.55
N ASP A 203 1.93 -1.06 -16.12
CA ASP A 203 0.84 -1.98 -15.81
C ASP A 203 0.81 -2.39 -14.32
N LEU A 204 1.98 -2.58 -13.71
CA LEU A 204 2.08 -2.93 -12.30
C LEU A 204 1.70 -1.74 -11.40
N SER A 205 2.13 -0.54 -11.76
CA SER A 205 1.71 0.70 -11.08
C SER A 205 0.20 0.89 -11.18
N ASN A 206 -0.39 0.58 -12.33
CA ASN A 206 -1.83 0.64 -12.54
C ASN A 206 -2.56 -0.36 -11.62
N HIS A 207 -2.11 -1.62 -11.55
CA HIS A 207 -2.68 -2.62 -10.66
C HIS A 207 -2.64 -2.25 -9.18
N MET A 208 -1.57 -1.58 -8.73
CA MET A 208 -1.49 -1.04 -7.37
C MET A 208 -2.63 -0.04 -7.09
N GLY A 209 -2.93 0.83 -8.05
CA GLY A 209 -4.05 1.79 -7.96
C GLY A 209 -5.41 1.10 -7.98
N LEU A 210 -5.62 0.19 -8.95
CA LEU A 210 -6.88 -0.56 -9.10
C LEU A 210 -7.21 -1.35 -7.83
N PHE A 211 -6.24 -2.04 -7.21
CA PHE A 211 -6.50 -2.82 -6.00
C PHE A 211 -7.02 -1.95 -4.84
N LEU A 212 -6.43 -0.77 -4.64
CA LEU A 212 -6.87 0.17 -3.61
C LEU A 212 -8.24 0.75 -3.93
N GLN A 213 -8.45 1.18 -5.18
CA GLN A 213 -9.69 1.85 -5.58
C GLN A 213 -10.88 0.90 -5.53
N LYS A 214 -10.74 -0.30 -6.09
CA LYS A 214 -11.80 -1.30 -6.04
C LYS A 214 -12.14 -1.71 -4.61
N THR A 215 -11.13 -1.83 -3.75
CA THR A 215 -11.37 -2.09 -2.33
C THR A 215 -12.19 -0.98 -1.67
N ASN A 216 -11.92 0.28 -1.99
CA ASN A 216 -12.71 1.40 -1.46
C ASN A 216 -14.13 1.39 -2.01
N ILE A 217 -14.31 1.25 -3.33
CA ILE A 217 -15.63 1.20 -3.97
C ILE A 217 -16.51 0.07 -3.42
N ILE A 218 -15.92 -1.10 -3.16
CA ILE A 218 -16.65 -2.22 -2.55
C ILE A 218 -17.10 -1.87 -1.12
N ARG A 219 -16.17 -1.30 -0.34
CA ARG A 219 -16.38 -1.03 1.08
C ARG A 219 -17.31 0.16 1.34
N ASP A 220 -17.36 1.11 0.42
CA ASP A 220 -18.05 2.39 0.55
C ASP A 220 -19.45 2.40 -0.10
N TYR A 221 -19.95 1.23 -0.55
CA TYR A 221 -21.26 1.08 -1.17
C TYR A 221 -22.39 1.83 -0.43
N PHE A 222 -22.47 1.69 0.90
CA PHE A 222 -23.55 2.29 1.69
C PHE A 222 -23.53 3.82 1.64
N GLU A 223 -22.35 4.43 1.74
CA GLU A 223 -22.21 5.88 1.60
C GLU A 223 -22.58 6.32 0.18
N ASP A 224 -22.02 5.66 -0.83
CA ASP A 224 -22.16 6.07 -2.22
C ASP A 224 -23.62 5.98 -2.70
N ILE A 225 -24.31 4.88 -2.38
CA ILE A 225 -25.72 4.67 -2.80
C ILE A 225 -26.73 5.56 -2.05
N ASN A 226 -26.33 6.15 -0.93
CA ASN A 226 -27.18 7.03 -0.12
C ASN A 226 -26.79 8.52 -0.25
N GLU A 227 -25.85 8.84 -1.14
CA GLU A 227 -25.45 10.21 -1.43
C GLU A 227 -26.64 11.06 -1.93
N LEU A 228 -26.64 12.35 -1.57
CA LEU A 228 -27.69 13.30 -1.96
C LEU A 228 -27.10 14.52 -2.67
N PRO A 229 -27.74 15.07 -3.71
CA PRO A 229 -29.12 14.79 -4.16
C PRO A 229 -29.30 13.52 -5.02
N ALA A 230 -28.23 12.88 -5.44
CA ALA A 230 -28.28 11.68 -6.28
C ALA A 230 -27.21 10.66 -5.83
N PRO A 231 -27.50 9.34 -5.96
CA PRO A 231 -26.56 8.30 -5.56
C PRO A 231 -25.33 8.27 -6.47
N ARG A 232 -24.18 7.95 -5.89
CA ARG A 232 -22.95 7.61 -6.60
C ARG A 232 -22.94 6.09 -6.82
N MET A 233 -22.74 5.66 -8.07
CA MET A 233 -22.86 4.25 -8.47
C MET A 233 -21.65 3.84 -9.31
N PHE A 234 -20.71 3.16 -8.67
CA PHE A 234 -19.46 2.72 -9.30
C PHE A 234 -19.42 1.23 -9.62
N TRP A 235 -20.33 0.43 -9.06
CA TRP A 235 -20.36 -1.01 -9.33
C TRP A 235 -20.82 -1.24 -10.78
N PRO A 236 -20.08 -2.04 -11.57
CA PRO A 236 -20.42 -2.30 -12.97
C PRO A 236 -21.73 -3.09 -13.13
N ARG A 237 -22.56 -2.67 -14.09
CA ARG A 237 -23.85 -3.33 -14.42
C ARG A 237 -23.66 -4.78 -14.82
N GLU A 238 -22.59 -5.12 -15.51
CA GLU A 238 -22.22 -6.50 -15.84
C GLU A 238 -22.17 -7.42 -14.61
N ASN A 239 -21.78 -6.91 -13.45
CA ASN A 239 -21.71 -7.68 -12.21
C ASN A 239 -23.05 -7.62 -11.46
N TRP A 240 -23.52 -6.42 -11.08
CA TRP A 240 -24.72 -6.32 -10.24
C TRP A 240 -26.03 -6.64 -10.97
N GLY A 241 -26.07 -6.44 -12.29
CA GLY A 241 -27.25 -6.70 -13.14
C GLY A 241 -27.60 -8.19 -13.26
N LYS A 242 -26.69 -9.09 -12.86
CA LYS A 242 -26.97 -10.52 -12.72
C LYS A 242 -27.89 -10.84 -11.54
N TYR A 243 -27.93 -9.95 -10.55
CA TYR A 243 -28.49 -10.20 -9.22
C TYR A 243 -29.67 -9.30 -8.87
N ALA A 244 -29.78 -8.12 -9.49
CA ALA A 244 -30.86 -7.16 -9.26
C ALA A 244 -31.14 -6.29 -10.49
N ASN A 245 -32.32 -5.68 -10.55
CA ASN A 245 -32.68 -4.74 -11.63
C ASN A 245 -32.12 -3.33 -11.38
N ASN A 246 -31.89 -2.99 -10.11
CA ASN A 246 -31.30 -1.73 -9.69
C ASN A 246 -30.32 -1.98 -8.54
N LEU A 247 -29.13 -1.38 -8.62
CA LEU A 247 -28.08 -1.50 -7.61
C LEU A 247 -28.59 -1.17 -6.19
N ALA A 248 -29.45 -0.17 -6.04
CA ALA A 248 -29.98 0.25 -4.74
C ALA A 248 -30.83 -0.81 -4.01
N GLU A 249 -31.34 -1.82 -4.73
CA GLU A 249 -32.15 -2.91 -4.18
C GLU A 249 -31.38 -3.78 -3.19
N PHE A 250 -30.05 -3.80 -3.25
CA PHE A 250 -29.22 -4.57 -2.31
C PHE A 250 -29.30 -4.07 -0.86
N LYS A 251 -29.87 -2.88 -0.62
CA LYS A 251 -30.17 -2.39 0.74
C LYS A 251 -31.32 -3.16 1.40
N ASP A 252 -32.23 -3.70 0.59
CA ASP A 252 -33.41 -4.41 1.08
C ASP A 252 -33.03 -5.80 1.62
N PRO A 253 -33.31 -6.11 2.91
CA PRO A 253 -33.09 -7.44 3.46
C PRO A 253 -33.70 -8.60 2.64
N ALA A 254 -34.77 -8.36 1.88
CA ALA A 254 -35.36 -9.36 0.98
C ALA A 254 -34.39 -9.80 -0.13
N ASN A 255 -33.48 -8.91 -0.56
CA ASN A 255 -32.50 -9.16 -1.61
C ASN A 255 -31.14 -9.59 -1.07
N LYS A 256 -31.03 -9.86 0.25
CA LYS A 256 -29.77 -10.16 0.92
C LYS A 256 -28.96 -11.26 0.23
N ALA A 257 -29.56 -12.37 -0.16
CA ALA A 257 -28.84 -13.48 -0.79
C ALA A 257 -28.20 -13.07 -2.13
N ALA A 258 -28.94 -12.33 -2.96
CA ALA A 258 -28.46 -11.81 -4.24
C ALA A 258 -27.36 -10.75 -4.04
N ALA A 259 -27.55 -9.84 -3.08
CA ALA A 259 -26.56 -8.84 -2.68
C ALA A 259 -25.24 -9.50 -2.22
N MET A 260 -25.33 -10.59 -1.45
CA MET A 260 -24.15 -11.34 -1.02
C MET A 260 -23.36 -11.94 -2.19
N CYS A 261 -24.05 -12.56 -3.16
CA CYS A 261 -23.41 -13.11 -4.34
C CYS A 261 -22.71 -12.02 -5.16
N CYS A 262 -23.38 -10.87 -5.36
CA CYS A 262 -22.78 -9.73 -6.04
C CYS A 262 -21.55 -9.18 -5.30
N LEU A 263 -21.62 -9.04 -3.97
CA LEU A 263 -20.49 -8.58 -3.15
C LEU A 263 -19.30 -9.51 -3.27
N ASN A 264 -19.54 -10.82 -3.23
CA ASN A 264 -18.48 -11.81 -3.39
C ASN A 264 -17.84 -11.70 -4.78
N GLU A 265 -18.64 -11.58 -5.84
CA GLU A 265 -18.14 -11.37 -7.21
C GLU A 265 -17.26 -10.11 -7.33
N MET A 266 -17.67 -8.99 -6.70
CA MET A 266 -16.89 -7.76 -6.68
C MET A 266 -15.55 -7.92 -5.93
N VAL A 267 -15.55 -8.65 -4.80
CA VAL A 267 -14.30 -8.97 -4.07
C VAL A 267 -13.41 -9.89 -4.92
N THR A 268 -13.99 -10.86 -5.61
CA THR A 268 -13.27 -11.75 -6.55
C THR A 268 -12.55 -10.95 -7.63
N ASP A 269 -13.25 -9.99 -8.25
CA ASP A 269 -12.67 -9.09 -9.26
C ASP A 269 -11.51 -8.27 -8.68
N ALA A 270 -11.64 -7.71 -7.48
CA ALA A 270 -10.54 -6.96 -6.86
C ALA A 270 -9.30 -7.84 -6.58
N LEU A 271 -9.49 -9.10 -6.15
CA LEU A 271 -8.40 -10.02 -5.79
C LEU A 271 -7.46 -10.35 -6.96
N ARG A 272 -7.90 -10.21 -8.22
CA ARG A 272 -7.03 -10.46 -9.38
C ARG A 272 -5.82 -9.53 -9.44
N HIS A 273 -5.87 -8.37 -8.78
CA HIS A 273 -4.76 -7.41 -8.75
C HIS A 273 -3.69 -7.71 -7.69
N ALA A 274 -3.98 -8.56 -6.71
CA ALA A 274 -3.11 -8.75 -5.54
C ALA A 274 -1.73 -9.35 -5.87
N VAL A 275 -1.64 -10.26 -6.85
CA VAL A 275 -0.35 -10.82 -7.28
C VAL A 275 0.52 -9.76 -7.95
N TYR A 276 -0.06 -8.89 -8.77
CA TYR A 276 0.64 -7.79 -9.41
C TYR A 276 1.12 -6.75 -8.38
N CYS A 277 0.35 -6.53 -7.30
CA CYS A 277 0.80 -5.70 -6.19
C CYS A 277 2.06 -6.28 -5.52
N LEU A 278 2.13 -7.61 -5.32
CA LEU A 278 3.34 -8.26 -4.81
C LEU A 278 4.53 -8.11 -5.76
N GLN A 279 4.29 -8.20 -7.08
CA GLN A 279 5.33 -8.00 -8.09
C GLN A 279 5.86 -6.56 -8.08
N TYR A 280 4.97 -5.57 -8.08
CA TYR A 280 5.36 -4.15 -7.97
C TYR A 280 6.20 -3.91 -6.71
N MET A 281 5.74 -4.40 -5.55
CA MET A 281 6.42 -4.18 -4.28
C MET A 281 7.80 -4.85 -4.22
N SER A 282 8.01 -5.94 -4.96
CA SER A 282 9.33 -6.57 -5.06
C SER A 282 10.36 -5.73 -5.81
N MET A 283 9.93 -4.70 -6.54
CA MET A 283 10.79 -3.76 -7.25
C MET A 283 11.15 -2.53 -6.41
N ILE A 284 10.53 -2.33 -5.25
CA ILE A 284 10.76 -1.14 -4.42
C ILE A 284 12.00 -1.33 -3.56
N GLU A 285 12.96 -0.42 -3.72
CA GLU A 285 14.29 -0.50 -3.11
C GLU A 285 14.42 0.27 -1.79
N ASP A 286 13.78 1.44 -1.66
CA ASP A 286 13.93 2.33 -0.52
C ASP A 286 12.93 1.91 0.57
N PRO A 287 13.38 1.66 1.81
CA PRO A 287 12.49 1.17 2.87
C PRO A 287 11.35 2.12 3.23
N GLN A 288 11.54 3.45 3.14
CA GLN A 288 10.48 4.41 3.47
C GLN A 288 9.43 4.47 2.36
N ILE A 289 9.86 4.41 1.09
CA ILE A 289 8.96 4.26 -0.06
C ILE A 289 8.22 2.93 0.01
N PHE A 290 8.92 1.85 0.39
CA PHE A 290 8.31 0.53 0.60
C PHE A 290 7.18 0.61 1.61
N ASN A 291 7.43 1.17 2.80
CA ASN A 291 6.41 1.32 3.83
C ASN A 291 5.21 2.13 3.32
N CYS A 292 5.48 3.23 2.60
CA CYS A 292 4.44 4.08 2.04
C CYS A 292 3.50 3.34 1.09
N CYS A 293 4.02 2.39 0.32
CA CYS A 293 3.24 1.60 -0.63
C CYS A 293 2.64 0.32 0.00
N ALA A 294 3.42 -0.42 0.79
CA ALA A 294 3.03 -1.71 1.35
C ALA A 294 1.89 -1.62 2.36
N ILE A 295 1.88 -0.56 3.19
CA ILE A 295 0.90 -0.37 4.26
C ILE A 295 -0.52 -0.23 3.67
N PRO A 296 -0.81 0.68 2.71
CA PRO A 296 -2.10 0.76 2.04
C PRO A 296 -2.52 -0.56 1.38
N GLN A 297 -1.62 -1.23 0.67
CA GLN A 297 -1.92 -2.50 -0.03
C GLN A 297 -2.32 -3.60 0.95
N THR A 298 -1.59 -3.72 2.06
CA THR A 298 -1.89 -4.71 3.11
C THR A 298 -3.21 -4.41 3.82
N MET A 299 -3.50 -3.13 4.07
CA MET A 299 -4.79 -2.70 4.63
C MET A 299 -5.95 -2.95 3.65
N ALA A 300 -5.72 -2.79 2.35
CA ALA A 300 -6.74 -3.04 1.33
C ALA A 300 -7.14 -4.52 1.31
N PHE A 301 -6.17 -5.44 1.26
CA PHE A 301 -6.48 -6.87 1.34
C PHE A 301 -7.17 -7.24 2.66
N GLY A 302 -6.68 -6.73 3.80
CA GLY A 302 -7.35 -6.93 5.08
C GLY A 302 -8.80 -6.40 5.09
N THR A 303 -9.07 -5.31 4.38
CA THR A 303 -10.42 -4.75 4.22
C THR A 303 -11.28 -5.64 3.32
N LEU A 304 -10.77 -6.12 2.19
CA LEU A 304 -11.49 -7.08 1.34
C LEU A 304 -11.86 -8.35 2.11
N SER A 305 -10.98 -8.85 2.98
CA SER A 305 -11.29 -9.99 3.85
C SER A 305 -12.45 -9.73 4.82
N LEU A 306 -12.67 -8.48 5.24
CA LEU A 306 -13.82 -8.08 6.06
C LEU A 306 -15.09 -7.84 5.24
N CYS A 307 -14.94 -7.39 3.99
CA CYS A 307 -16.06 -7.15 3.08
C CYS A 307 -16.65 -8.46 2.57
N TYR A 308 -15.80 -9.46 2.27
CA TYR A 308 -16.24 -10.75 1.74
C TYR A 308 -17.33 -11.37 2.59
N ASN A 309 -18.42 -11.78 1.94
CA ASN A 309 -19.59 -12.37 2.55
C ASN A 309 -20.11 -11.61 3.80
N ASN A 310 -20.07 -10.27 3.79
CA ASN A 310 -20.59 -9.43 4.88
C ASN A 310 -21.69 -8.45 4.46
N TYR A 311 -22.95 -8.77 4.79
CA TYR A 311 -24.13 -7.94 4.44
C TYR A 311 -24.12 -6.53 5.05
N THR A 312 -23.31 -6.29 6.08
CA THR A 312 -23.18 -4.96 6.71
C THR A 312 -22.76 -3.88 5.71
N ILE A 313 -22.08 -4.26 4.63
CA ILE A 313 -21.73 -3.36 3.51
C ILE A 313 -22.95 -2.65 2.92
N PHE A 314 -24.12 -3.28 2.93
CA PHE A 314 -25.34 -2.74 2.31
C PHE A 314 -26.23 -1.96 3.27
N THR A 315 -26.06 -2.13 4.58
CA THR A 315 -27.01 -1.62 5.59
C THR A 315 -26.40 -0.73 6.65
N GLY A 316 -25.07 -0.73 6.78
CA GLY A 316 -24.36 -0.01 7.84
C GLY A 316 -23.37 1.01 7.28
N PRO A 317 -23.04 2.06 8.05
CA PRO A 317 -22.00 3.00 7.65
C PRO A 317 -20.64 2.29 7.54
N LYS A 318 -19.75 2.80 6.68
CA LYS A 318 -18.33 2.43 6.49
C LYS A 318 -17.56 2.15 7.76
N ALA A 319 -17.90 2.84 8.85
CA ALA A 319 -17.29 2.60 10.16
C ALA A 319 -17.53 1.17 10.69
N ALA A 320 -18.60 0.51 10.24
CA ALA A 320 -18.96 -0.86 10.62
C ALA A 320 -18.10 -1.93 9.91
N VAL A 321 -17.55 -1.64 8.73
CA VAL A 321 -16.67 -2.55 7.97
C VAL A 321 -15.27 -1.94 7.85
N LYS A 322 -14.60 -1.86 9.00
CA LYS A 322 -13.26 -1.31 9.12
C LYS A 322 -12.37 -2.19 9.98
N LEU A 323 -11.11 -2.35 9.59
CA LEU A 323 -10.09 -2.96 10.42
C LEU A 323 -10.02 -2.28 11.79
N ARG A 324 -9.98 -3.08 12.85
CA ARG A 324 -9.84 -2.56 14.22
C ARG A 324 -8.58 -1.71 14.33
N ARG A 325 -8.60 -0.70 15.19
CA ARG A 325 -7.48 0.22 15.40
C ARG A 325 -6.18 -0.51 15.74
N GLY A 326 -6.24 -1.54 16.59
CA GLY A 326 -5.07 -2.35 16.96
C GLY A 326 -4.50 -3.13 15.78
N THR A 327 -5.36 -3.76 14.99
CA THR A 327 -4.94 -4.46 13.76
C THR A 327 -4.34 -3.49 12.74
N THR A 328 -4.94 -2.31 12.56
CA THR A 328 -4.39 -1.24 11.71
C THR A 328 -2.99 -0.83 12.17
N ALA A 329 -2.82 -0.59 13.47
CA ALA A 329 -1.54 -0.22 14.05
C ALA A 329 -0.49 -1.33 13.85
N LYS A 330 -0.89 -2.59 14.06
CA LYS A 330 -0.03 -3.76 13.83
C LYS A 330 0.43 -3.82 12.37
N LEU A 331 -0.50 -3.72 11.41
CA LEU A 331 -0.15 -3.73 9.99
C LEU A 331 0.77 -2.56 9.61
N MET A 332 0.51 -1.35 10.11
CA MET A 332 1.39 -0.20 9.91
C MET A 332 2.80 -0.45 10.46
N TYR A 333 2.90 -1.13 11.60
CA TYR A 333 4.17 -1.43 12.25
C TYR A 333 4.96 -2.55 11.53
N THR A 334 4.27 -3.59 11.08
CA THR A 334 4.91 -4.81 10.57
C THR A 334 5.08 -4.82 9.05
N SER A 335 4.33 -4.04 8.27
CA SER A 335 4.40 -4.03 6.80
C SER A 335 5.61 -3.22 6.30
N ASN A 336 6.82 -3.68 6.65
CA ASN A 336 8.05 -2.91 6.49
C ASN A 336 9.13 -3.55 5.59
N ASN A 337 8.83 -4.70 5.01
CA ASN A 337 9.65 -5.37 3.98
C ASN A 337 8.82 -6.43 3.26
N MET A 338 9.38 -6.99 2.17
CA MET A 338 8.71 -8.02 1.37
C MET A 338 8.38 -9.29 2.16
N PHE A 339 9.24 -9.74 3.08
CA PHE A 339 8.95 -10.91 3.91
C PHE A 339 7.67 -10.71 4.73
N ALA A 340 7.55 -9.57 5.40
CA ALA A 340 6.36 -9.23 6.18
C ALA A 340 5.12 -9.09 5.28
N MET A 341 5.25 -8.44 4.12
CA MET A 341 4.15 -8.32 3.16
C MET A 341 3.65 -9.69 2.69
N TYR A 342 4.54 -10.60 2.30
CA TYR A 342 4.17 -11.97 1.93
C TYR A 342 3.46 -12.70 3.08
N ARG A 343 3.91 -12.55 4.34
CA ARG A 343 3.23 -13.15 5.49
C ARG A 343 1.83 -12.58 5.70
N HIS A 344 1.65 -11.26 5.55
CA HIS A 344 0.34 -10.63 5.70
C HIS A 344 -0.62 -11.08 4.61
N PHE A 345 -0.20 -11.02 3.34
CA PHE A 345 -1.01 -11.47 2.20
C PHE A 345 -1.36 -12.95 2.30
N LEU A 346 -0.38 -13.80 2.68
CA LEU A 346 -0.62 -15.23 2.90
C LEU A 346 -1.67 -15.46 3.99
N ASN A 347 -1.54 -14.81 5.14
CA ASN A 347 -2.48 -14.96 6.25
C ASN A 347 -3.89 -14.46 5.89
N PHE A 348 -4.03 -13.36 5.14
CA PHE A 348 -5.35 -12.93 4.65
C PHE A 348 -5.93 -13.92 3.63
N ALA A 349 -5.10 -14.41 2.71
CA ALA A 349 -5.54 -15.38 1.70
C ALA A 349 -5.99 -16.71 2.32
N GLU A 350 -5.25 -17.23 3.32
CA GLU A 350 -5.62 -18.46 4.04
C GLU A 350 -6.93 -18.28 4.82
N LYS A 351 -7.11 -17.15 5.51
CA LYS A 351 -8.37 -16.86 6.20
C LYS A 351 -9.53 -16.75 5.22
N LEU A 352 -9.33 -16.08 4.09
CA LEU A 352 -10.39 -15.91 3.10
C LEU A 352 -10.76 -17.24 2.43
N GLU A 353 -9.77 -18.09 2.15
CA GLU A 353 -9.99 -19.44 1.61
C GLU A 353 -10.79 -20.32 2.57
N VAL A 354 -10.51 -20.27 3.88
CA VAL A 354 -11.33 -20.96 4.88
C VAL A 354 -12.79 -20.49 4.77
N ARG A 355 -13.03 -19.18 4.74
CA ARG A 355 -14.38 -18.62 4.59
C ARG A 355 -15.03 -19.03 3.26
N CYS A 356 -14.28 -19.09 2.17
CA CYS A 356 -14.78 -19.57 0.88
C CYS A 356 -15.34 -20.99 1.01
N ASN A 357 -14.61 -21.88 1.68
CA ASN A 357 -14.99 -23.27 1.83
C ASN A 357 -16.10 -23.50 2.87
N THR A 358 -16.19 -22.66 3.92
CA THR A 358 -17.14 -22.89 5.02
C THR A 358 -18.41 -22.05 4.94
N GLU A 359 -18.35 -20.86 4.33
CA GLU A 359 -19.48 -19.90 4.32
C GLU A 359 -20.11 -19.72 2.95
N THR A 360 -19.37 -19.99 1.86
CA THR A 360 -19.79 -19.65 0.50
C THR A 360 -19.48 -20.77 -0.51
N SER A 361 -19.54 -22.04 -0.09
CA SER A 361 -19.22 -23.18 -0.98
C SER A 361 -20.11 -23.27 -2.22
N GLU A 362 -21.33 -22.75 -2.11
CA GLU A 362 -22.34 -22.72 -3.19
C GLU A 362 -22.38 -21.37 -3.92
N ASP A 363 -21.51 -20.41 -3.57
CA ASP A 363 -21.49 -19.10 -4.22
C ASP A 363 -20.97 -19.19 -5.67
N PRO A 364 -21.61 -18.55 -6.66
CA PRO A 364 -21.22 -18.65 -8.06
C PRO A 364 -19.76 -18.23 -8.35
N SER A 365 -19.20 -17.33 -7.54
CA SER A 365 -17.85 -16.80 -7.71
C SER A 365 -16.80 -17.56 -6.91
N VAL A 366 -17.17 -18.55 -6.09
CA VAL A 366 -16.25 -19.20 -5.14
C VAL A 366 -15.08 -19.89 -5.84
N THR A 367 -15.31 -20.53 -6.97
CA THR A 367 -14.26 -21.23 -7.74
C THR A 367 -13.19 -20.25 -8.20
N THR A 368 -13.59 -19.15 -8.85
CA THR A 368 -12.67 -18.10 -9.31
C THR A 368 -11.98 -17.40 -8.13
N THR A 369 -12.69 -17.23 -7.02
CA THR A 369 -12.10 -16.68 -5.78
C THR A 369 -10.98 -17.56 -5.26
N LEU A 370 -11.22 -18.87 -5.17
CA LEU A 370 -10.22 -19.85 -4.76
C LEU A 370 -9.02 -19.87 -5.71
N GLU A 371 -9.22 -19.76 -7.02
CA GLU A 371 -8.13 -19.67 -8.00
C GLU A 371 -7.23 -18.44 -7.75
N HIS A 372 -7.82 -17.26 -7.53
CA HIS A 372 -7.05 -16.06 -7.19
C HIS A 372 -6.29 -16.24 -5.87
N LEU A 373 -6.95 -16.78 -4.85
CA LEU A 373 -6.34 -17.05 -3.54
C LEU A 373 -5.18 -18.04 -3.64
N HIS A 374 -5.30 -19.09 -4.44
CA HIS A 374 -4.24 -20.07 -4.67
C HIS A 374 -3.04 -19.44 -5.37
N LYS A 375 -3.25 -18.59 -6.38
CA LYS A 375 -2.18 -17.82 -7.05
C LYS A 375 -1.47 -16.89 -6.06
N ILE A 376 -2.21 -16.16 -5.23
CA ILE A 376 -1.65 -15.28 -4.19
C ILE A 376 -0.84 -16.10 -3.17
N LYS A 377 -1.39 -17.19 -2.64
CA LYS A 377 -0.71 -18.08 -1.69
C LYS A 377 0.57 -18.65 -2.29
N ALA A 378 0.54 -19.09 -3.54
CA ALA A 378 1.71 -19.62 -4.24
C ALA A 378 2.81 -18.55 -4.37
N ALA A 379 2.45 -17.34 -4.81
CA ALA A 379 3.39 -16.21 -4.89
C ALA A 379 4.01 -15.88 -3.52
N CYS A 380 3.19 -15.81 -2.46
CA CYS A 380 3.67 -15.56 -1.10
C CYS A 380 4.58 -16.67 -0.58
N LYS A 381 4.21 -17.94 -0.75
CA LYS A 381 5.04 -19.09 -0.30
C LYS A 381 6.37 -19.11 -1.03
N ALA A 382 6.38 -18.88 -2.34
CA ALA A 382 7.60 -18.79 -3.12
C ALA A 382 8.47 -17.60 -2.68
N GLY A 383 7.86 -16.43 -2.43
CA GLY A 383 8.56 -15.26 -1.91
C GLY A 383 9.19 -15.49 -0.53
N LEU A 384 8.45 -16.09 0.40
CA LEU A 384 8.93 -16.42 1.75
C LEU A 384 10.08 -17.43 1.74
N ALA A 385 10.08 -18.39 0.82
CA ALA A 385 11.19 -19.32 0.66
C ALA A 385 12.46 -18.58 0.23
N ARG A 386 12.37 -17.73 -0.82
CA ARG A 386 13.50 -16.94 -1.32
C ARG A 386 14.10 -16.03 -0.23
N THR A 387 13.28 -15.29 0.51
CA THR A 387 13.81 -14.36 1.52
C THR A 387 14.47 -15.06 2.71
N LYS A 388 14.04 -16.28 3.05
CA LYS A 388 14.72 -17.10 4.07
C LYS A 388 16.11 -17.50 3.60
N ASP A 389 16.24 -17.90 2.34
CA ASP A 389 17.51 -18.28 1.73
C ASP A 389 18.47 -17.07 1.69
N ASP A 390 17.99 -15.88 1.30
CA ASP A 390 18.80 -14.65 1.27
C ASP A 390 19.33 -14.27 2.66
N THR A 391 18.48 -14.37 3.69
CA THR A 391 18.87 -14.07 5.09
C THR A 391 19.96 -15.03 5.56
N PHE A 392 19.87 -16.29 5.16
CA PHE A 392 20.82 -17.33 5.50
C PHE A 392 22.17 -17.10 4.81
N ASP A 393 22.16 -16.77 3.52
CA ASP A 393 23.36 -16.46 2.74
C ASP A 393 24.05 -15.17 3.22
N GLU A 394 23.30 -14.14 3.66
CA GLU A 394 23.86 -12.94 4.27
C GLU A 394 24.53 -13.26 5.63
N LEU A 395 23.86 -14.03 6.50
CA LEU A 395 24.42 -14.44 7.78
C LEU A 395 25.71 -15.25 7.60
N ARG A 396 25.71 -16.18 6.63
CA ARG A 396 26.90 -16.97 6.27
C ARG A 396 28.03 -16.08 5.77
N SER A 397 27.74 -15.13 4.88
CA SER A 397 28.72 -14.18 4.35
C SER A 397 29.32 -13.29 5.44
N ARG A 398 28.51 -12.79 6.38
CA ARG A 398 28.97 -12.01 7.53
C ARG A 398 29.84 -12.82 8.48
N LEU A 399 29.46 -14.07 8.75
CA LEU A 399 30.28 -14.99 9.55
C LEU A 399 31.63 -15.26 8.87
N LEU A 400 31.65 -15.51 7.56
CA LEU A 400 32.88 -15.68 6.78
C LEU A 400 33.76 -14.41 6.76
N ALA A 401 33.16 -13.23 6.68
CA ALA A 401 33.89 -11.96 6.72
C ALA A 401 34.48 -11.69 8.11
N LEU A 402 33.74 -12.00 9.19
CA LEU A 402 34.24 -11.89 10.55
C LEU A 402 35.40 -12.86 10.79
N THR A 403 35.29 -14.12 10.35
CA THR A 403 36.38 -15.10 10.49
C THR A 403 37.60 -14.71 9.66
N GLY A 404 37.41 -14.26 8.42
CA GLY A 404 38.50 -13.76 7.57
C GLY A 404 39.18 -12.51 8.13
N GLY A 405 38.39 -11.56 8.67
CA GLY A 405 38.91 -10.36 9.32
C GLY A 405 39.70 -10.66 10.59
N SER A 406 39.21 -11.56 11.44
CA SER A 406 39.95 -12.04 12.62
C SER A 406 41.27 -12.72 12.23
N PHE A 407 41.28 -13.50 11.14
CA PHE A 407 42.50 -14.13 10.64
C PHE A 407 43.52 -13.11 10.12
N TYR A 408 43.07 -12.09 9.38
CA TYR A 408 43.94 -11.01 8.90
C TYR A 408 44.55 -10.18 10.04
N VAL A 409 43.76 -9.87 11.07
CA VAL A 409 44.26 -9.17 12.28
C VAL A 409 45.27 -10.04 13.02
N ALA A 410 44.98 -11.32 13.24
CA ALA A 410 45.93 -12.23 13.89
C ALA A 410 47.23 -12.42 13.08
N TRP A 411 47.13 -12.49 11.75
CA TRP A 411 48.28 -12.58 10.86
C TRP A 411 49.11 -11.30 10.89
N THR A 412 48.50 -10.13 10.75
CA THR A 412 49.21 -8.84 10.78
C THR A 412 49.84 -8.54 12.13
N TYR A 413 49.16 -8.86 13.24
CA TYR A 413 49.72 -8.70 14.58
C TYR A 413 50.97 -9.56 14.78
N ASN A 414 50.91 -10.84 14.38
CA ASN A 414 52.08 -11.73 14.45
C ASN A 414 53.18 -11.34 13.43
N PHE A 415 52.83 -10.84 12.25
CA PHE A 415 53.81 -10.45 11.22
C PHE A 415 54.53 -9.13 11.56
N LEU A 416 53.85 -8.21 12.27
CA LEU A 416 54.43 -6.95 12.73
C LEU A 416 55.30 -7.10 13.98
N ASP A 417 55.01 -8.06 14.86
CA ASP A 417 55.83 -8.37 16.04
C ASP A 417 57.10 -9.17 15.70
N LEU A 418 57.16 -9.83 14.53
CA LEU A 418 58.29 -10.68 14.12
C LEU A 418 59.46 -9.94 13.46
N ARG A 419 59.64 -8.63 13.73
CA ARG A 419 60.88 -7.91 13.36
C ARG A 419 62.00 -8.03 14.40
N GLY A 420 61.97 -9.05 15.26
CA GLY A 420 63.07 -9.43 16.14
C GLY A 420 63.55 -10.86 15.83
N PRO A 421 64.87 -11.14 15.77
CA PRO A 421 65.37 -12.47 15.46
C PRO A 421 65.27 -13.36 16.71
N GLY A 422 64.33 -14.31 16.70
CA GLY A 422 64.33 -15.45 17.63
C GLY A 422 62.96 -15.75 18.25
N ASP A 423 62.17 -16.59 17.58
CA ASP A 423 61.59 -17.82 18.17
C ASP A 423 60.53 -18.43 17.24
N LEU A 424 61.01 -19.29 16.33
CA LEU A 424 60.19 -20.12 15.46
C LEU A 424 59.19 -21.06 16.20
N PRO A 425 59.49 -21.60 17.41
CA PRO A 425 58.55 -22.47 18.14
C PRO A 425 57.30 -21.76 18.64
N THR A 426 57.44 -20.49 19.06
CA THR A 426 56.32 -19.68 19.58
C THR A 426 55.37 -19.30 18.45
N PHE A 427 55.90 -19.03 17.25
CA PHE A 427 55.10 -18.80 16.04
C PHE A 427 54.25 -20.04 15.66
N LEU A 428 54.83 -21.24 15.71
CA LEU A 428 54.12 -22.49 15.40
C LEU A 428 53.00 -22.79 16.43
N SER A 429 53.24 -22.53 17.71
CA SER A 429 52.24 -22.70 18.78
C SER A 429 51.05 -21.75 18.62
N VAL A 430 51.32 -20.46 18.41
CA VAL A 430 50.27 -19.44 18.24
C VAL A 430 49.48 -19.72 16.96
N THR A 431 50.14 -20.02 15.85
CA THR A 431 49.47 -20.35 14.59
C THR A 431 48.61 -21.62 14.72
N GLN A 432 49.05 -22.65 15.43
CA GLN A 432 48.28 -23.88 15.66
C GLN A 432 47.01 -23.64 16.50
N HIS A 433 47.06 -22.74 17.47
CA HIS A 433 45.89 -22.36 18.27
C HIS A 433 44.84 -21.61 17.43
N TRP A 434 45.29 -20.68 16.57
CA TRP A 434 44.40 -19.97 15.64
C TRP A 434 43.87 -20.86 14.52
N TRP A 435 44.65 -21.82 14.02
CA TRP A 435 44.17 -22.86 13.10
C TRP A 435 43.09 -23.74 13.74
N SER A 436 43.23 -24.06 15.03
CA SER A 436 42.23 -24.85 15.76
C SER A 436 40.92 -24.07 15.93
N ILE A 437 41.00 -22.76 16.22
CA ILE A 437 39.83 -21.87 16.28
C ILE A 437 39.19 -21.71 14.90
N LEU A 438 39.98 -21.56 13.84
CA LEU A 438 39.46 -21.47 12.47
C LEU A 438 38.78 -22.78 12.04
N ILE A 439 39.38 -23.93 12.31
CA ILE A 439 38.79 -25.24 12.05
C ILE A 439 37.50 -25.41 12.85
N PHE A 440 37.45 -24.95 14.10
CA PHE A 440 36.23 -24.99 14.92
C PHE A 440 35.12 -24.09 14.34
N LEU A 441 35.43 -22.87 13.93
CA LEU A 441 34.47 -21.94 13.32
C LEU A 441 34.00 -22.41 11.93
N ILE A 442 34.90 -22.97 11.12
CA ILE A 442 34.54 -23.61 9.83
C ILE A 442 33.70 -24.87 10.09
N SER A 443 34.01 -25.66 11.10
CA SER A 443 33.22 -26.85 11.46
C SER A 443 31.82 -26.48 11.92
N ILE A 444 31.65 -25.39 12.68
CA ILE A 444 30.31 -24.85 13.01
C ILE A 444 29.57 -24.42 11.73
N ALA A 445 30.25 -23.73 10.82
CA ALA A 445 29.68 -23.29 9.54
C ALA A 445 29.42 -24.43 8.54
N VAL A 446 30.07 -25.59 8.67
CA VAL A 446 29.92 -26.75 7.77
C VAL A 446 28.96 -27.81 8.34
N PHE A 447 28.92 -28.01 9.66
CA PHE A 447 28.08 -29.04 10.31
C PHE A 447 26.70 -28.53 10.78
N PHE A 448 26.54 -27.25 11.10
CA PHE A 448 25.23 -26.69 11.51
C PHE A 448 24.48 -25.97 10.38
N ILE A 449 25.05 -25.95 9.18
CA ILE A 449 24.45 -25.41 7.96
C ILE A 449 24.08 -26.58 7.04
N PRO A 450 22.79 -26.83 6.74
CA PRO A 450 22.43 -27.91 5.83
C PRO A 450 23.04 -27.65 4.44
N SER A 451 23.63 -28.68 3.83
CA SER A 451 24.05 -28.64 2.44
C SER A 451 22.84 -28.38 1.53
N ARG A 452 23.01 -27.48 0.54
CA ARG A 452 22.02 -27.25 -0.53
C ARG A 452 21.55 -28.59 -1.09
N PRO A 453 20.24 -28.84 -1.27
CA PRO A 453 19.82 -29.86 -2.22
C PRO A 453 20.31 -29.43 -3.61
N SER A 454 20.89 -30.36 -4.36
CA SER A 454 21.36 -30.13 -5.72
C SER A 454 20.24 -29.54 -6.60
N PRO A 455 20.58 -28.66 -7.56
CA PRO A 455 19.57 -28.22 -8.53
C PRO A 455 19.06 -29.46 -9.28
N ARG A 456 17.74 -29.71 -9.18
CA ARG A 456 17.11 -30.67 -10.10
C ARG A 456 17.36 -30.19 -11.52
N PRO A 457 17.70 -31.08 -12.46
CA PRO A 457 17.93 -30.70 -13.84
C PRO A 457 16.67 -30.02 -14.38
N THR A 458 16.86 -28.85 -15.00
CA THR A 458 15.87 -28.18 -15.83
C THR A 458 15.37 -29.18 -16.87
N LEU A 459 14.12 -29.63 -16.74
CA LEU A 459 13.40 -30.22 -17.86
C LEU A 459 13.03 -29.05 -18.79
N SER A 460 13.84 -28.90 -19.83
CA SER A 460 13.44 -28.26 -21.06
C SER A 460 12.35 -29.12 -21.72
N ALA A 461 11.14 -28.58 -21.83
CA ALA A 461 10.20 -28.74 -22.93
C ALA A 461 9.10 -27.69 -22.79
#